data_AF-A0A930DLV5-F1
#
_entry.id   AF-A0A930DLV5-F1
#
_cell.length_a   1.000
_cell.length_b   1.000
_cell.length_c   1.000
_cell.angle_alpha   90.00
_cell.angle_beta   90.00
_cell.angle_gamma   90.00
#
_symmetry.space_group_name_H-M   'P 1'
#
loop_
_entity.id
_entity.type
_entity.pdbx_description
1 polymer ?
#
loop_
_entity_poly.entity_id
_entity_poly.type
_entity_poly.pdbx_seq_one_letter_code
_entity_poly.pdbx_strand_id
1 'polypeptide(L)'
;MKKNRNSKATLPGRRSDLAIMGKLIVLVKPLSGIMLTGIVLGVLGFLCAIFLTVLSGYGVLKGIFELFGKESLESLSLSGNAFCSLEIGWPTLFRLLLLFAIARGILHYGEQYCNHYIAFRILAMIRHRVFAALRKLCPAKLEGKEKGNLISVITGDIELLEVFFAHTVSPVAIAFLTSLIMLFFIGKQHPLAALLAFFAYFTVAFLLPIWNGRRSASAGMALRSEMGDLNNFVLD
;
A
#
# COMPACT_ATOMS: atom_id res chain seq x y z
N MET A 1 7.60 -6.11 -62.32
CA MET A 1 8.58 -6.65 -61.34
C MET A 1 9.51 -5.49 -60.96
N LYS A 2 9.73 -5.01 -59.74
CA LYS A 2 9.70 -5.55 -58.37
C LYS A 2 9.22 -4.43 -57.42
N LYS A 3 8.19 -4.70 -56.60
CA LYS A 3 7.77 -3.83 -55.49
C LYS A 3 8.72 -4.09 -54.31
N ASN A 4 9.54 -3.10 -53.98
CA ASN A 4 10.53 -3.17 -52.91
C ASN A 4 9.82 -3.23 -51.55
N ARG A 5 9.59 -4.45 -51.04
CA ARG A 5 9.08 -4.71 -49.69
C ARG A 5 10.26 -4.87 -48.75
N ASN A 6 10.76 -3.78 -48.19
CA ASN A 6 11.60 -3.83 -46.99
C ASN A 6 11.60 -2.46 -46.31
N SER A 7 10.48 -2.11 -45.70
CA SER A 7 10.48 -1.22 -44.53
C SER A 7 9.95 -2.04 -43.37
N LYS A 8 10.87 -2.68 -42.65
CA LYS A 8 10.56 -3.23 -41.33
C LYS A 8 10.27 -2.03 -40.43
N ALA A 9 8.99 -1.70 -40.27
CA ALA A 9 8.56 -0.80 -39.22
C ALA A 9 9.00 -1.41 -37.88
N THR A 10 10.06 -0.88 -37.30
CA THR A 10 10.47 -1.22 -35.94
C THR A 10 9.37 -0.72 -35.02
N LEU A 11 8.52 -1.64 -34.53
CA LEU A 11 7.58 -1.35 -33.46
C LEU A 11 8.37 -0.71 -32.30
N PRO A 12 7.99 0.49 -31.82
CA PRO A 12 8.68 1.11 -30.71
C PRO A 12 8.64 0.16 -29.52
N GLY A 13 9.81 -0.22 -28.99
CA GLY A 13 9.92 -1.15 -27.88
C GLY A 13 9.02 -0.71 -26.72
N ARG A 14 8.22 -1.64 -26.20
CA ARG A 14 7.34 -1.42 -25.04
C ARG A 14 8.17 -0.77 -23.94
N ARG A 15 7.87 0.49 -23.63
CA ARG A 15 8.56 1.23 -22.57
C ARG A 15 8.40 0.44 -21.27
N SER A 16 9.48 0.24 -20.53
CA SER A 16 9.45 -0.53 -19.29
C SER A 16 8.45 0.09 -18.31
N ASP A 17 7.53 -0.73 -17.80
CA ASP A 17 6.45 -0.32 -16.90
C ASP A 17 7.01 0.39 -15.63
N LEU A 18 8.20 -0.02 -15.16
CA LEU A 18 8.93 0.66 -14.07
C LEU A 18 9.34 2.11 -14.40
N ALA A 19 9.78 2.39 -15.62
CA ALA A 19 10.15 3.75 -16.02
C ALA A 19 8.94 4.68 -16.13
N ILE A 20 7.76 4.11 -16.41
CA ILE A 20 6.49 4.85 -16.43
C ILE A 20 6.04 5.15 -14.99
N MET A 21 6.07 4.15 -14.10
CA MET A 21 5.78 4.34 -12.67
C MET A 21 6.71 5.40 -12.03
N GLY A 22 8.01 5.39 -12.35
CA GLY A 22 8.96 6.39 -11.86
C GLY A 22 8.60 7.81 -12.30
N LYS A 23 8.15 8.01 -13.55
CA LYS A 23 7.69 9.32 -14.03
C LYS A 23 6.39 9.77 -13.37
N LEU A 24 5.48 8.86 -13.04
CA LEU A 24 4.24 9.15 -12.29
C LEU A 24 4.53 9.58 -10.85
N ILE A 25 5.50 8.96 -10.17
CA ILE A 25 5.94 9.37 -8.82
C ILE A 25 6.54 10.79 -8.83
N VAL A 26 7.34 11.13 -9.85
CA VAL A 26 7.91 12.48 -10.00
C VAL A 26 6.83 13.54 -10.23
N LEU A 27 5.68 13.18 -10.81
CA LEU A 27 4.55 14.09 -11.02
C LEU A 27 3.88 14.51 -9.70
N VAL A 28 3.94 13.66 -8.67
CA VAL A 28 3.30 13.88 -7.35
C VAL A 28 4.26 14.47 -6.31
N LYS A 29 5.49 14.79 -6.73
CA LYS A 29 6.50 15.49 -5.92
C LYS A 29 5.99 16.69 -5.09
N PRO A 30 5.08 17.58 -5.56
CA PRO A 30 4.59 18.68 -4.71
C PRO A 30 3.72 18.23 -3.52
N LEU A 31 3.20 17.01 -3.52
CA LEU A 31 2.39 16.44 -2.42
C LEU A 31 3.16 15.46 -1.52
N SER A 32 4.45 15.28 -1.75
CA SER A 32 5.26 14.31 -1.02
C SER A 32 5.29 14.57 0.49
N GLY A 33 5.20 15.84 0.91
CA GLY A 33 5.22 16.20 2.33
C GLY A 33 4.02 15.66 3.11
N ILE A 34 2.82 15.81 2.56
CA ILE A 34 1.59 15.34 3.21
C ILE A 34 1.51 13.80 3.18
N MET A 35 1.98 13.20 2.08
CA MET A 35 2.10 11.75 1.97
C MET A 35 3.08 11.18 2.99
N LEU A 36 4.23 11.84 3.22
CA LEU A 36 5.19 11.43 4.24
C LEU A 36 4.56 11.47 5.64
N THR A 37 3.84 12.55 5.97
CA THR A 37 3.12 12.65 7.24
C THR A 37 2.09 11.53 7.39
N GLY A 38 1.32 11.24 6.34
CA GLY A 38 0.37 10.12 6.32
C GLY A 38 1.04 8.76 6.56
N ILE A 39 2.18 8.51 5.89
CA ILE A 39 2.98 7.30 6.09
C ILE A 39 3.51 7.21 7.52
N VAL A 40 4.04 8.31 8.08
CA VAL A 40 4.53 8.33 9.47
C VAL A 40 3.40 8.04 10.47
N LEU A 41 2.24 8.69 10.30
CA LEU A 41 1.05 8.45 11.11
C LEU A 41 0.59 7.00 11.00
N GLY A 42 0.54 6.45 9.78
CA GLY A 42 0.19 5.07 9.53
C GLY A 42 1.16 4.08 10.18
N VAL A 43 2.48 4.26 9.98
CA VAL A 43 3.51 3.41 10.58
C VAL A 43 3.42 3.43 12.11
N LEU A 44 3.33 4.61 12.73
CA LEU A 44 3.15 4.75 14.18
C LEU A 44 1.85 4.08 14.64
N GLY A 45 0.77 4.25 13.87
CA GLY A 45 -0.51 3.64 14.15
C GLY A 45 -0.44 2.12 14.15
N PHE A 46 0.09 1.50 13.10
CA PHE A 46 0.26 0.05 13.03
C PHE A 46 1.20 -0.47 14.11
N LEU A 47 2.28 0.25 14.43
CA LEU A 47 3.15 -0.12 15.56
C LEU A 47 2.38 -0.10 16.88
N CYS A 48 1.59 0.94 17.16
CA CYS A 48 0.74 0.99 18.36
C CYS A 48 -0.20 -0.22 18.43
N ALA A 49 -0.84 -0.59 17.32
CA ALA A 49 -1.71 -1.76 17.27
C ALA A 49 -0.97 -3.07 17.58
N ILE A 50 0.23 -3.27 17.02
CA ILE A 50 1.04 -4.46 17.28
C ILE A 50 1.50 -4.50 18.74
N PHE A 51 1.98 -3.37 19.28
CA PHE A 51 2.41 -3.28 20.67
C PHE A 51 1.26 -3.48 21.67
N LEU A 52 0.02 -3.09 21.33
CA LEU A 52 -1.16 -3.45 22.13
C LEU A 52 -1.29 -4.97 22.25
N THR A 53 -1.20 -5.69 21.14
CA THR A 53 -1.25 -7.16 21.15
C THR A 53 -0.10 -7.77 21.94
N VAL A 54 1.12 -7.26 21.78
CA VAL A 54 2.32 -7.74 22.51
C VAL A 54 2.18 -7.50 24.02
N LEU A 55 1.81 -6.30 24.45
CA LEU A 55 1.60 -5.96 25.87
C LEU A 55 0.43 -6.73 26.48
N SER A 56 -0.64 -6.95 25.72
CA SER A 56 -1.77 -7.76 26.17
C SER A 56 -1.38 -9.22 26.36
N GLY A 57 -0.60 -9.78 25.44
CA GLY A 57 -0.05 -11.13 25.57
C GLY A 57 0.84 -11.28 26.82
N TYR A 58 1.69 -10.29 27.10
CA TYR A 58 2.47 -10.24 28.33
C TYR A 58 1.57 -10.16 29.59
N GLY A 59 0.52 -9.34 29.58
CA GLY A 59 -0.42 -9.23 30.71
C GLY A 59 -1.15 -10.54 31.00
N VAL A 60 -1.53 -11.29 29.95
CA VAL A 60 -2.14 -12.63 30.10
C VAL A 60 -1.14 -13.61 30.71
N LEU A 61 0.11 -13.66 30.22
CA LEU A 61 1.15 -14.53 30.77
C LEU A 61 1.42 -14.22 32.25
N LYS A 62 1.51 -12.93 32.60
CA LYS A 62 1.68 -12.48 33.99
C LYS A 62 0.52 -12.92 34.88
N GLY A 63 -0.72 -12.75 34.42
CA GLY A 63 -1.92 -13.16 35.17
C GLY A 63 -1.99 -14.68 35.38
N ILE A 64 -1.63 -15.47 34.38
CA ILE A 64 -1.55 -16.93 34.49
C ILE A 64 -0.46 -17.34 35.50
N PHE A 65 0.70 -16.69 35.46
CA PHE A 65 1.82 -16.98 36.37
C PHE A 65 1.50 -16.66 37.84
N GLU A 66 0.77 -15.55 38.09
CA GLU A 66 0.27 -15.22 39.43
C GLU A 66 -0.80 -16.21 39.93
N LEU A 67 -1.61 -16.79 39.02
CA LEU A 67 -2.71 -17.70 39.37
C LEU A 67 -2.27 -19.17 39.59
N PHE A 68 -1.32 -19.68 38.79
CA PHE A 68 -0.89 -21.10 38.83
C PHE A 68 0.36 -21.37 39.68
N GLY A 69 0.88 -20.34 40.37
CA GLY A 69 2.00 -20.45 41.30
C GLY A 69 3.37 -20.52 40.62
N LYS A 70 4.35 -19.81 41.20
CA LYS A 70 5.72 -19.61 40.67
C LYS A 70 6.50 -20.91 40.39
N GLU A 71 6.08 -22.04 40.97
CA GLU A 71 6.81 -23.31 40.99
C GLU A 71 6.61 -24.17 39.72
N SER A 72 5.55 -23.96 38.93
CA SER A 72 5.19 -24.88 37.84
C SER A 72 5.63 -24.43 36.44
N LEU A 73 6.12 -23.19 36.30
CA LEU A 73 6.42 -22.58 35.00
C LEU A 73 7.79 -21.90 34.93
N GLU A 74 8.71 -22.15 35.86
CA GLU A 74 10.13 -21.76 35.68
C GLU A 74 10.79 -22.51 34.50
N SER A 75 10.26 -23.68 34.12
CA SER A 75 10.72 -24.48 32.97
C SER A 75 10.32 -23.90 31.60
N LEU A 76 9.38 -22.94 31.57
CA LEU A 76 9.06 -22.17 30.35
C LEU A 76 9.75 -20.81 30.38
N SER A 77 10.99 -20.77 30.89
CA SER A 77 11.93 -19.70 30.60
C SER A 77 12.25 -19.71 29.11
N LEU A 78 11.33 -19.15 28.31
CA LEU A 78 11.60 -18.78 26.94
C LEU A 78 12.69 -17.70 27.02
N SER A 79 13.93 -18.15 26.84
CA SER A 79 15.18 -17.39 26.85
C SER A 79 15.19 -16.36 25.72
N GLY A 80 14.34 -15.35 25.87
CA GLY A 80 14.24 -14.17 25.04
C GLY A 80 14.33 -12.97 25.97
N ASN A 81 15.51 -12.36 26.00
CA ASN A 81 15.84 -11.26 26.90
C ASN A 81 15.17 -9.93 26.51
N ALA A 82 15.18 -8.97 27.44
CA ALA A 82 14.72 -7.57 27.36
C ALA A 82 13.22 -7.32 27.62
N PHE A 83 12.29 -7.89 26.85
CA PHE A 83 10.86 -7.52 27.02
C PHE A 83 10.19 -8.23 28.20
N CYS A 84 10.45 -9.52 28.42
CA CYS A 84 9.95 -10.26 29.60
C CYS A 84 10.65 -9.86 30.91
N SER A 85 11.82 -9.22 30.83
CA SER A 85 12.64 -8.82 32.00
C SER A 85 12.13 -7.52 32.66
N LEU A 86 11.24 -6.78 31.99
CA LEU A 86 10.64 -5.57 32.53
C LEU A 86 9.55 -5.98 33.52
N GLU A 87 9.79 -5.83 34.82
CA GLU A 87 8.76 -5.99 35.84
C GLU A 87 7.76 -4.82 35.76
N ILE A 88 6.78 -4.95 34.86
CA ILE A 88 5.73 -3.93 34.71
C ILE A 88 4.64 -4.22 35.73
N GLY A 89 4.44 -3.28 36.66
CA GLY A 89 3.31 -3.30 37.58
C GLY A 89 1.97 -3.29 36.84
N TRP A 90 0.96 -3.99 37.36
CA TRP A 90 -0.42 -4.01 36.83
C TRP A 90 -0.96 -2.62 36.46
N PRO A 91 -0.87 -1.57 37.32
CA PRO A 91 -1.38 -0.25 36.95
C PRO A 91 -0.63 0.42 35.80
N THR A 92 0.65 0.11 35.62
CA THR A 92 1.46 0.66 34.52
C THR A 92 1.09 -0.02 33.21
N LEU A 93 0.84 -1.33 33.23
CA LEU A 93 0.37 -2.08 32.06
C LEU A 93 -0.97 -1.53 31.55
N PHE A 94 -1.96 -1.36 32.43
CA PHE A 94 -3.26 -0.79 32.05
C PHE A 94 -3.14 0.64 31.49
N ARG A 95 -2.29 1.49 32.09
CA ARG A 95 -2.03 2.85 31.58
C ARG A 95 -1.41 2.83 30.18
N LEU A 96 -0.45 1.93 29.92
CA LEU A 96 0.17 1.79 28.60
C LEU A 96 -0.82 1.27 27.56
N LEU A 97 -1.63 0.27 27.89
CA LEU A 97 -2.68 -0.22 26.99
C LEU A 97 -3.68 0.89 26.63
N LEU A 98 -4.15 1.64 27.62
CA LEU A 98 -5.08 2.75 27.37
C LEU A 98 -4.44 3.82 26.48
N LEU A 99 -3.19 4.20 26.76
CA LEU A 99 -2.44 5.17 25.97
C LEU A 99 -2.30 4.73 24.51
N PHE A 100 -1.84 3.48 24.28
CA PHE A 100 -1.67 2.95 22.93
C PHE A 100 -3.01 2.78 22.20
N ALA A 101 -4.09 2.45 22.90
CA ALA A 101 -5.43 2.34 22.31
C ALA A 101 -5.94 3.69 21.81
N ILE A 102 -5.83 4.74 22.64
CA ILE A 102 -6.21 6.10 22.25
C ILE A 102 -5.30 6.61 21.13
N ALA A 103 -3.98 6.44 21.28
CA ALA A 103 -3.01 6.83 20.25
C ALA A 103 -3.30 6.13 18.92
N ARG A 104 -3.63 4.83 18.92
CA ARG A 104 -4.00 4.10 17.70
C ARG A 104 -5.19 4.74 17.00
N GLY A 105 -6.24 5.10 17.73
CA GLY A 105 -7.42 5.76 17.18
C GLY A 105 -7.09 7.08 16.50
N ILE A 106 -6.33 7.94 17.18
CA ILE A 106 -5.91 9.26 16.66
C ILE A 106 -5.01 9.11 15.43
N LEU A 107 -4.00 8.24 15.51
CA LEU A 107 -3.04 8.00 14.43
C LEU A 107 -3.72 7.43 13.18
N HIS A 108 -4.66 6.48 13.37
CA HIS A 108 -5.42 5.91 12.27
C HIS A 108 -6.34 6.92 11.60
N TYR A 109 -7.00 7.78 12.38
CA TYR A 109 -7.80 8.87 11.84
C TYR A 109 -6.94 9.85 11.04
N GLY A 110 -5.78 10.23 11.57
CA GLY A 110 -4.82 11.11 10.90
C GLY A 110 -4.31 10.51 9.57
N GLU A 111 -3.94 9.23 9.57
CA GLU A 111 -3.54 8.49 8.37
C GLU A 111 -4.62 8.54 7.29
N GLN A 112 -5.87 8.20 7.64
CA GLN A 112 -6.99 8.19 6.70
C GLN A 112 -7.30 9.59 6.15
N TYR A 113 -7.23 10.61 7.01
CA TYR A 113 -7.41 12.00 6.62
C TYR A 113 -6.33 12.44 5.62
N CYS A 114 -5.06 12.14 5.89
CA CYS A 114 -3.95 12.46 4.97
C CYS A 114 -4.14 11.77 3.62
N ASN A 115 -4.46 10.47 3.61
CA ASN A 115 -4.65 9.70 2.37
C ASN A 115 -5.79 10.29 1.52
N HIS A 116 -6.92 10.61 2.12
CA HIS A 116 -8.07 11.18 1.43
C HIS A 116 -7.82 12.62 0.95
N TYR A 117 -7.12 13.42 1.76
CA TYR A 117 -6.70 14.75 1.35
C TYR A 117 -5.80 14.71 0.10
N ILE A 118 -4.85 13.78 0.06
CA ILE A 118 -3.94 13.59 -1.07
C ILE A 118 -4.74 13.20 -2.32
N ALA A 119 -5.65 12.24 -2.19
CA ALA A 119 -6.56 11.80 -3.26
C ALA A 119 -7.25 12.98 -3.94
N PHE A 120 -7.98 13.80 -3.17
CA PHE A 120 -8.73 14.93 -3.72
C PHE A 120 -7.85 16.04 -4.29
N ARG A 121 -6.71 16.31 -3.66
CA ARG A 121 -5.79 17.34 -4.14
C ARG A 121 -5.15 16.93 -5.48
N ILE A 122 -4.84 15.64 -5.66
CA ILE A 122 -4.36 15.09 -6.93
C ILE A 122 -5.45 15.21 -8.00
N LEU A 123 -6.68 14.78 -7.69
CA LEU A 123 -7.84 14.91 -8.57
C LEU A 123 -8.05 16.35 -9.05
N ALA A 124 -7.97 17.33 -8.14
CA ALA A 124 -8.11 18.75 -8.47
C ALA A 124 -6.98 19.26 -9.38
N MET A 125 -5.72 18.90 -9.10
CA MET A 125 -4.58 19.32 -9.92
C MET A 125 -4.62 18.73 -11.32
N ILE A 126 -4.95 17.45 -11.45
CA ILE A 126 -5.01 16.80 -12.78
C ILE A 126 -6.17 17.38 -13.57
N ARG A 127 -7.35 17.52 -12.95
CA ARG A 127 -8.52 18.16 -13.57
C ARG A 127 -8.16 19.52 -14.15
N HIS A 128 -7.51 20.39 -13.38
CA HIS A 128 -7.09 21.71 -13.84
C HIS A 128 -6.12 21.64 -15.04
N ARG A 129 -5.11 20.76 -14.99
CA ARG A 129 -4.15 20.60 -16.10
C ARG A 129 -4.81 20.09 -17.37
N VAL A 130 -5.72 19.14 -17.23
CA VAL A 130 -6.43 18.57 -18.37
C VAL A 130 -7.34 19.62 -19.00
N PHE A 131 -8.10 20.38 -18.21
CA PHE A 131 -8.90 21.48 -18.74
C PHE A 131 -8.05 22.56 -19.43
N ALA A 132 -6.88 22.90 -18.87
CA ALA A 132 -5.96 23.85 -19.49
C ALA A 132 -5.43 23.34 -20.84
N ALA A 133 -5.07 22.06 -20.92
CA ALA A 133 -4.61 21.43 -22.17
C ALA A 133 -5.73 21.36 -23.21
N LEU A 134 -6.95 20.95 -22.81
CA LEU A 134 -8.13 20.94 -23.67
C LEU A 134 -8.39 22.33 -24.24
N ARG A 135 -8.43 23.39 -23.40
CA ARG A 135 -8.63 24.77 -23.85
C ARG A 135 -7.60 25.23 -24.90
N LYS A 136 -6.35 24.77 -24.79
CA LYS A 136 -5.28 25.09 -25.74
C LYS A 136 -5.39 24.30 -27.06
N LEU A 137 -6.01 23.13 -27.04
CA LEU A 137 -6.22 22.25 -28.21
C LEU A 137 -7.55 22.53 -28.94
N CYS A 138 -8.53 23.12 -28.24
CA CYS A 138 -9.82 23.55 -28.78
C CYS A 138 -9.78 24.49 -30.00
N PRO A 139 -8.78 25.36 -30.25
CA PRO A 139 -8.82 26.21 -31.44
C PRO A 139 -8.56 25.47 -32.76
N ALA A 140 -8.19 24.18 -32.79
CA ALA A 140 -7.96 23.46 -34.06
C ALA A 140 -8.17 21.93 -34.09
N LYS A 141 -8.32 21.20 -32.96
CA LYS A 141 -8.28 19.72 -32.94
C LYS A 141 -9.49 18.98 -32.34
N LEU A 142 -10.55 19.69 -31.93
CA LEU A 142 -11.72 19.11 -31.25
C LEU A 142 -12.97 18.98 -32.14
N GLU A 143 -12.83 19.02 -33.47
CA GLU A 143 -13.94 18.83 -34.42
C GLU A 143 -14.20 17.35 -34.81
N GLY A 144 -13.35 16.40 -34.40
CA GLY A 144 -13.50 14.96 -34.73
C GLY A 144 -14.37 14.15 -33.75
N LYS A 145 -14.82 12.97 -34.20
CA LYS A 145 -15.78 12.01 -33.59
C LYS A 145 -15.46 11.47 -32.16
N GLU A 146 -14.42 11.94 -31.46
CA GLU A 146 -13.94 11.33 -30.21
C GLU A 146 -14.09 12.20 -28.94
N LYS A 147 -14.88 13.29 -28.98
CA LYS A 147 -15.00 14.25 -27.86
C LYS A 147 -15.46 13.60 -26.54
N GLY A 148 -16.44 12.70 -26.61
CA GLY A 148 -16.97 11.96 -25.44
C GLY A 148 -16.01 10.89 -24.93
N ASN A 149 -15.29 10.22 -25.83
CA ASN A 149 -14.31 9.21 -25.47
C ASN A 149 -13.11 9.83 -24.74
N LEU A 150 -12.64 10.99 -25.20
CA LEU A 150 -11.51 11.69 -24.57
C LEU A 150 -11.82 12.13 -23.14
N ILE A 151 -12.99 12.72 -22.89
CA ILE A 151 -13.39 13.14 -21.54
C ILE A 151 -13.63 11.93 -20.62
N SER A 152 -14.22 10.85 -21.14
CA SER A 152 -14.44 9.60 -20.40
C SER A 152 -13.12 8.95 -19.97
N VAL A 153 -12.18 8.78 -20.91
CA VAL A 153 -10.83 8.23 -20.64
C VAL A 153 -10.08 9.11 -19.65
N ILE A 154 -10.14 10.44 -19.81
CA ILE A 154 -9.52 11.39 -18.86
C ILE A 154 -10.09 11.21 -17.46
N THR A 155 -11.43 11.18 -17.32
CA THR A 155 -12.07 11.13 -16.01
C THR A 155 -11.79 9.79 -15.32
N GLY A 156 -11.87 8.69 -16.06
CA GLY A 156 -11.51 7.36 -15.57
C GLY A 156 -10.05 7.24 -15.15
N ASP A 157 -9.11 7.79 -15.93
CA ASP A 157 -7.69 7.79 -15.58
C ASP A 157 -7.42 8.62 -14.31
N ILE A 158 -8.13 9.73 -14.10
CA ILE A 158 -7.96 10.54 -12.90
C ILE A 158 -8.48 9.83 -11.65
N GLU A 159 -9.64 9.16 -11.75
CA GLU A 159 -10.19 8.35 -10.66
C GLU A 159 -9.26 7.18 -10.32
N LEU A 160 -8.69 6.53 -11.34
CA LEU A 160 -7.71 5.47 -11.12
C LEU A 160 -6.43 5.99 -10.43
N LEU A 161 -5.99 7.21 -10.76
CA LEU A 161 -4.85 7.85 -10.10
C LEU A 161 -5.14 8.15 -8.61
N GLU A 162 -6.38 8.51 -8.26
CA GLU A 162 -6.79 8.74 -6.88
C GLU A 162 -6.60 7.46 -6.03
N VAL A 163 -7.20 6.37 -6.49
CA VAL A 163 -7.11 5.06 -5.82
C VAL A 163 -5.66 4.58 -5.76
N PHE A 164 -4.90 4.78 -6.84
CA PHE A 164 -3.49 4.42 -6.89
C PHE A 164 -2.68 5.09 -5.77
N PHE A 165 -2.79 6.42 -5.62
CA PHE A 165 -1.99 7.14 -4.63
C PHE A 165 -2.50 6.98 -3.20
N ALA A 166 -3.82 7.10 -2.97
CA ALA A 166 -4.39 7.09 -1.63
C ALA A 166 -4.51 5.69 -1.02
N HIS A 167 -4.84 4.68 -1.84
CA HIS A 167 -5.18 3.34 -1.36
C HIS A 167 -4.21 2.26 -1.82
N THR A 168 -3.16 2.61 -2.57
CA THR A 168 -2.16 1.64 -3.03
C THR A 168 -0.76 2.02 -2.58
N VAL A 169 -0.27 3.19 -3.00
CA VAL A 169 1.11 3.62 -2.68
C VAL A 169 1.33 3.82 -1.18
N SER A 170 0.43 4.55 -0.51
CA SER A 170 0.55 4.85 0.92
C SER A 170 0.47 3.56 1.78
N PRO A 171 -0.54 2.68 1.65
CA PRO A 171 -0.57 1.41 2.38
C PRO A 171 0.61 0.48 2.12
N VAL A 172 1.11 0.40 0.87
CA VAL A 172 2.30 -0.41 0.55
C VAL A 172 3.54 0.12 1.25
N ALA A 173 3.74 1.44 1.28
CA ALA A 173 4.84 2.05 2.01
C ALA A 173 4.74 1.78 3.51
N ILE A 174 3.56 1.96 4.10
CA ILE A 174 3.32 1.69 5.52
C ILE A 174 3.60 0.22 5.85
N ALA A 175 3.11 -0.72 5.05
CA ALA A 175 3.35 -2.15 5.24
C ALA A 175 4.84 -2.50 5.16
N PHE A 176 5.57 -1.93 4.19
CA PHE A 176 7.01 -2.16 4.07
C PHE A 176 7.79 -1.63 5.27
N LEU A 177 7.55 -0.37 5.67
CA LEU A 177 8.25 0.25 6.80
C LEU A 177 7.92 -0.46 8.13
N THR A 178 6.65 -0.76 8.39
CA THR A 178 6.23 -1.46 9.61
C THR A 178 6.81 -2.86 9.68
N SER A 179 6.79 -3.63 8.57
CA SER A 179 7.39 -4.96 8.50
C SER A 179 8.90 -4.91 8.77
N LEU A 180 9.59 -3.91 8.22
CA LEU A 180 11.02 -3.72 8.44
C LEU A 180 11.34 -3.42 9.92
N ILE A 181 10.60 -2.50 10.54
CA ILE A 181 10.76 -2.16 11.97
C ILE A 181 10.49 -3.39 12.85
N MET A 182 9.43 -4.13 12.55
CA MET A 182 9.08 -5.35 13.29
C MET A 182 10.12 -6.46 13.11
N LEU A 183 10.71 -6.60 11.94
CA LEU A 183 11.77 -7.57 11.70
C LEU A 183 13.01 -7.27 12.56
N PHE A 184 13.40 -5.99 12.68
CA PHE A 184 14.47 -5.59 13.58
C PHE A 184 14.12 -5.81 15.05
N PHE A 185 12.88 -5.49 15.45
CA PHE A 185 12.39 -5.72 16.82
C PHE A 185 12.45 -7.21 17.19
N ILE A 186 11.92 -8.09 16.34
CA ILE A 186 11.97 -9.55 16.54
C ILE A 186 13.42 -10.04 16.51
N GLY A 187 14.27 -9.49 15.64
CA GLY A 187 15.68 -9.89 15.52
C GLY A 187 16.52 -9.54 16.74
N LYS A 188 16.18 -8.46 17.44
CA LYS A 188 16.78 -8.13 18.74
C LYS A 188 16.38 -9.11 19.83
N GLN A 189 15.19 -9.70 19.74
CA GLN A 189 14.67 -10.66 20.71
C GLN A 189 15.23 -12.07 20.48
N HIS A 190 15.10 -12.58 19.25
CA HIS A 190 15.58 -13.90 18.88
C HIS A 190 15.91 -13.97 17.37
N PRO A 191 17.17 -14.23 16.99
CA PRO A 191 17.62 -14.14 15.59
C PRO A 191 16.95 -15.19 14.68
N LEU A 192 16.72 -16.42 15.17
CA LEU A 192 16.03 -17.45 14.35
C LEU A 192 14.56 -17.10 14.12
N ALA A 193 13.90 -16.43 15.08
CA ALA A 193 12.51 -16.01 14.92
C ALA A 193 12.40 -14.90 13.88
N ALA A 194 13.40 -14.00 13.82
CA ALA A 194 13.47 -12.99 12.78
C ALA A 194 13.74 -13.58 11.40
N LEU A 195 14.59 -14.61 11.29
CA LEU A 195 14.82 -15.28 10.02
C LEU A 195 13.51 -15.90 9.49
N LEU A 196 12.75 -16.58 10.36
CA LEU A 196 11.44 -17.13 10.02
C LEU A 196 10.45 -16.03 9.62
N ALA A 197 10.38 -14.93 10.37
CA ALA A 197 9.54 -13.78 10.06
C ALA A 197 9.92 -13.13 8.71
N PHE A 198 11.21 -13.03 8.39
CA PHE A 198 11.67 -12.50 7.10
C PHE A 198 11.15 -13.32 5.92
N PHE A 199 11.29 -14.66 5.97
CA PHE A 199 10.77 -15.52 4.91
C PHE A 199 9.24 -15.46 4.82
N ALA A 200 8.54 -15.38 5.96
CA ALA A 200 7.08 -15.21 5.97
C ALA A 200 6.66 -13.88 5.34
N TYR A 201 7.28 -12.75 5.72
CA TYR A 201 6.97 -11.44 5.13
C TYR A 201 7.32 -11.39 3.64
N PHE A 202 8.45 -11.97 3.24
CA PHE A 202 8.87 -12.01 1.83
C PHE A 202 7.89 -12.82 0.96
N THR A 203 7.44 -13.98 1.46
CA THR A 203 6.49 -14.83 0.73
C THR A 203 5.13 -14.14 0.57
N VAL A 204 4.62 -13.49 1.62
CA VAL A 204 3.34 -12.78 1.56
C VAL A 204 3.43 -11.51 0.72
N ALA A 205 4.50 -10.73 0.84
CA ALA A 205 4.65 -9.45 0.15
C ALA A 205 4.96 -9.58 -1.35
N PHE A 206 5.70 -10.62 -1.76
CA PHE A 206 6.18 -10.75 -3.14
C PHE A 206 5.69 -12.01 -3.86
N LEU A 207 5.86 -13.18 -3.25
CA LEU A 207 5.54 -14.45 -3.93
C LEU A 207 4.04 -14.57 -4.20
N LEU A 208 3.19 -14.27 -3.20
CA LEU A 208 1.74 -14.35 -3.35
C LEU A 208 1.19 -13.39 -4.44
N PRO A 209 1.50 -12.08 -4.44
CA PRO A 209 1.02 -11.17 -5.48
C PRO A 209 1.49 -11.55 -6.88
N ILE A 210 2.74 -11.97 -7.05
CA ILE A 210 3.28 -12.36 -8.36
C ILE A 210 2.59 -13.64 -8.86
N TRP A 211 2.41 -14.62 -7.98
CA TRP A 211 1.77 -15.88 -8.34
C TRP A 211 0.30 -15.68 -8.72
N ASN A 212 -0.43 -14.92 -7.90
CA ASN A 212 -1.84 -14.60 -8.17
C ASN A 212 -1.98 -13.76 -9.44
N GLY A 213 -1.15 -12.73 -9.61
CA GLY A 213 -1.16 -11.86 -10.79
C GLY A 213 -0.90 -12.61 -12.10
N ARG A 214 0.02 -13.58 -12.11
CA ARG A 214 0.29 -14.41 -13.30
C ARG A 214 -0.88 -15.31 -13.68
N ARG A 215 -1.57 -15.89 -12.70
CA ARG A 215 -2.75 -16.75 -12.97
C ARG A 215 -3.97 -15.95 -13.41
N SER A 216 -4.17 -14.77 -12.85
CA SER A 216 -5.29 -13.92 -13.21
C SER A 216 -5.08 -13.17 -14.53
N ALA A 217 -3.85 -13.07 -15.04
CA ALA A 217 -3.54 -12.29 -16.24
C ALA A 217 -4.25 -12.81 -17.50
N SER A 218 -4.22 -14.12 -17.76
CA SER A 218 -4.86 -14.71 -18.95
C SER A 218 -6.38 -14.58 -18.88
N ALA A 219 -6.99 -14.93 -17.75
CA ALA A 219 -8.42 -14.78 -17.52
C ALA A 219 -8.87 -13.31 -17.64
N GLY A 220 -8.08 -12.37 -17.11
CA GLY A 220 -8.36 -10.94 -17.22
C GLY A 220 -8.24 -10.40 -18.65
N MET A 221 -7.35 -10.96 -19.48
CA MET A 221 -7.30 -10.60 -20.90
C MET A 221 -8.50 -11.16 -21.68
N ALA A 222 -8.90 -12.41 -21.41
CA ALA A 222 -10.07 -13.01 -22.03
C ALA A 222 -11.34 -12.21 -21.70
N LEU A 223 -11.57 -11.89 -20.43
CA LEU A 223 -12.71 -11.06 -19.99
C LEU A 223 -12.70 -9.68 -20.66
N ARG A 224 -11.55 -9.02 -20.76
CA ARG A 224 -11.45 -7.71 -21.44
C ARG A 224 -11.75 -7.80 -22.93
N SER A 225 -11.37 -8.91 -23.59
CA SER A 225 -11.70 -9.14 -24.99
C SER A 225 -13.20 -9.31 -25.17
N GLU A 226 -13.84 -10.18 -24.39
CA GLU A 226 -15.29 -10.41 -24.49
C GLU A 226 -16.11 -9.16 -24.15
N MET A 227 -15.68 -8.37 -23.16
CA MET A 227 -16.32 -7.09 -22.86
C MET A 227 -16.17 -6.08 -24.01
N GLY A 228 -15.06 -6.12 -24.74
CA GLY A 228 -14.87 -5.32 -25.95
C GLY A 228 -15.81 -5.73 -27.08
N ASP A 229 -15.95 -7.04 -27.29
CA ASP A 229 -16.84 -7.61 -28.32
C ASP A 229 -18.31 -7.31 -28.00
N LEU A 230 -18.72 -7.44 -26.73
CA LEU A 230 -20.07 -7.08 -26.28
C LEU A 230 -20.36 -5.59 -26.47
N ASN A 231 -19.41 -4.72 -26.14
CA ASN A 231 -19.60 -3.28 -26.32
C ASN A 231 -19.71 -2.89 -27.79
N ASN A 232 -18.98 -3.55 -28.69
CA ASN A 232 -19.15 -3.37 -30.13
C ASN A 232 -20.54 -3.85 -30.59
N PHE A 233 -20.99 -5.02 -30.14
CA PHE A 233 -22.31 -5.55 -30.48
C PHE A 233 -23.47 -4.64 -30.00
N VAL A 234 -23.34 -3.99 -28.85
CA VAL A 234 -24.37 -3.08 -28.33
C VAL A 234 -24.39 -1.72 -29.07
N LEU A 235 -23.27 -1.34 -29.69
CA LEU A 235 -23.13 -0.08 -30.42
C LEU A 235 -23.47 -0.20 -31.92
N ASP A 236 -23.41 -1.41 -32.48
CA ASP A 236 -23.87 -1.78 -33.83
C ASP A 236 -25.41 -1.98 -33.87
#